data_AF-A0A350T710-F1
#
_entry.id   AF-A0A350T710-F1
#
_cell.length_a   1.000
_cell.length_b   1.000
_cell.length_c   1.000
_cell.angle_alpha   90.00
_cell.angle_beta   90.00
_cell.angle_gamma   90.00
#
_symmetry.space_group_name_H-M   'P 1'
#
loop_
_entity.id
_entity.type
_entity.pdbx_description
1 polymer ?
#
loop_
_entity_poly.entity_id
_entity_poly.type
_entity_poly.pdbx_seq_one_letter_code
_entity_poly.pdbx_strand_id
1 'polypeptide(L)'
;WTMSQAGARCVWSIAGAGREYPPPGDYGTGTRCYLCAGVTDGVGWPRADAIPETFTGIDRPRYPVSSTVCQACAALAHKATWEDYVEAHPAAGLKTGHAVSWRFYSHAAWGNHHECPSRDRWRDLLLDPPEPPFVYVMAISAQKHLLWSARVAESRTEYPLVVEEATVIVRREAMTAALVAFEALLTLGHTRDDVLSGRYASHRALRAGLRAHEEAEQAMRPWRDMEPDLMRVAHRVARGPKREETP
;
A
#
# COMPACT_ATOMS: atom_id res chain seq x y z
N TRP A 1 3.21 19.84 -12.72
CA TRP A 1 2.61 19.47 -11.43
C TRP A 1 1.21 20.07 -11.33
N THR A 2 0.26 19.48 -12.05
CA THR A 2 -1.16 19.64 -11.73
C THR A 2 -1.40 19.01 -10.36
N MET A 3 -2.40 19.48 -9.63
CA MET A 3 -2.82 19.01 -8.30
C MET A 3 -3.34 17.56 -8.36
N SER A 4 -2.48 16.61 -8.76
CA SER A 4 -2.75 15.18 -8.80
C SER A 4 -3.20 14.75 -7.42
N GLN A 5 -4.41 14.19 -7.39
CA GLN A 5 -5.27 14.13 -6.22
C GLN A 5 -4.59 13.38 -5.07
N ALA A 6 -4.78 13.88 -3.85
CA ALA A 6 -4.35 13.18 -2.64
C ALA A 6 -4.98 11.78 -2.60
N GLY A 7 -4.18 10.72 -2.42
CA GLY A 7 -4.70 9.34 -2.43
C GLY A 7 -5.78 9.10 -1.37
N ALA A 8 -5.66 9.73 -0.20
CA ALA A 8 -6.70 9.76 0.82
C ALA A 8 -8.05 10.29 0.29
N ARG A 9 -8.06 11.40 -0.47
CA ARG A 9 -9.29 11.96 -1.05
C ARG A 9 -9.89 11.03 -2.11
N CYS A 10 -9.03 10.43 -2.93
CA CYS A 10 -9.46 9.47 -3.94
C CYS A 10 -10.12 8.25 -3.27
N VAL A 11 -9.45 7.61 -2.30
CA VAL A 11 -9.99 6.46 -1.56
C VAL A 11 -11.28 6.83 -0.83
N TRP A 12 -11.33 8.00 -0.17
CA TRP A 12 -12.52 8.49 0.52
C TRP A 12 -13.72 8.64 -0.42
N SER A 13 -13.48 9.19 -1.63
CA SER A 13 -14.51 9.34 -2.66
C SER A 13 -14.97 7.98 -3.20
N ILE A 14 -14.04 7.06 -3.47
CA ILE A 14 -14.32 5.76 -4.09
C ILE A 14 -15.02 4.81 -3.13
N ALA A 15 -14.61 4.81 -1.86
CA ALA A 15 -15.15 3.94 -0.83
C ALA A 15 -16.61 4.30 -0.43
N GLY A 16 -17.25 5.27 -1.09
CA GLY A 16 -18.59 5.74 -0.73
C GLY A 16 -18.66 6.34 0.68
N ALA A 17 -17.50 6.55 1.32
CA ALA A 17 -17.40 7.11 2.65
C ALA A 17 -17.57 8.64 2.62
N GLY A 18 -17.66 9.24 1.43
CA GLY A 18 -17.86 10.66 1.09
C GLY A 18 -19.10 11.38 1.66
N ARG A 19 -19.64 10.93 2.80
CA ARG A 19 -20.40 11.81 3.69
C ARG A 19 -19.49 12.94 4.14
N GLU A 20 -20.09 14.09 4.42
CA GLU A 20 -19.37 15.15 5.10
C GLU A 20 -18.84 14.60 6.42
N TYR A 21 -17.54 14.78 6.65
CA TYR A 21 -16.89 14.50 7.91
C TYR A 21 -16.30 15.82 8.41
N PRO A 22 -17.12 16.82 8.79
CA PRO A 22 -16.64 18.11 9.28
C PRO A 22 -16.17 17.97 10.74
N PRO A 23 -15.29 18.87 11.22
CA PRO A 23 -14.94 18.90 12.64
C PRO A 23 -16.18 19.22 13.49
N PRO A 24 -16.23 18.77 14.76
CA PRO A 24 -17.34 19.03 15.67
C PRO A 24 -17.46 20.51 16.11
N GLY A 25 -16.45 21.33 15.80
CA GLY A 25 -16.39 22.76 16.12
C GLY A 25 -15.96 23.60 14.92
N ASP A 26 -15.19 24.65 15.20
CA ASP A 26 -14.78 25.60 14.18
C ASP A 26 -13.87 24.97 13.10
N TYR A 27 -13.98 25.50 11.89
CA TYR A 27 -13.18 25.05 10.77
C TYR A 27 -11.76 25.64 10.82
N GLY A 28 -10.79 24.81 10.47
CA GLY A 28 -9.42 25.26 10.24
C GLY A 28 -9.35 26.22 9.04
N THR A 29 -8.55 27.27 9.18
CA THR A 29 -8.44 28.35 8.18
C THR A 29 -7.50 28.03 7.01
N GLY A 30 -6.80 26.90 7.05
CA GLY A 30 -5.86 26.50 6.01
C GLY A 30 -6.58 26.05 4.74
N THR A 31 -6.15 26.55 3.58
CA THR A 31 -6.70 26.18 2.25
C THR A 31 -6.21 24.82 1.73
N ARG A 32 -5.16 24.27 2.34
CA ARG A 32 -4.56 22.98 2.01
C ARG A 32 -4.37 22.12 3.24
N CYS A 33 -4.49 20.81 3.07
CA CYS A 33 -4.30 19.82 4.12
C CYS A 33 -2.83 19.69 4.50
N TYR A 34 -2.55 19.76 5.79
CA TYR A 34 -1.25 19.49 6.40
C TYR A 34 -0.66 18.16 5.92
N LEU A 35 -1.43 17.07 5.99
CA LEU A 35 -0.95 15.73 5.66
C LEU A 35 -0.76 15.51 4.16
N CYS A 36 -1.82 15.68 3.37
CA CYS A 36 -1.82 15.26 1.96
C CYS A 36 -1.63 16.40 0.95
N ALA A 37 -1.56 17.66 1.40
CA ALA A 37 -1.52 18.87 0.57
C ALA A 37 -2.74 19.12 -0.33
N GLY A 38 -3.78 18.28 -0.24
CA GLY A 38 -5.04 18.46 -0.95
C GLY A 38 -5.81 19.68 -0.45
N VAL A 39 -6.70 20.23 -1.27
CA VAL A 39 -7.57 21.35 -0.87
C VAL A 39 -8.45 20.94 0.31
N THR A 40 -8.77 21.91 1.17
CA THR A 40 -9.67 21.72 2.32
C THR A 40 -11.09 22.18 2.02
N ASP A 41 -11.30 22.90 0.92
CA ASP A 41 -12.58 23.41 0.46
C ASP A 41 -13.30 24.27 1.54
N GLY A 42 -12.54 24.90 2.43
CA GLY A 42 -13.07 25.72 3.54
C GLY A 42 -13.64 24.92 4.72
N VAL A 43 -13.67 23.59 4.63
CA VAL A 43 -14.25 22.65 5.61
C VAL A 43 -13.18 21.73 6.18
N GLY A 44 -12.04 22.31 6.56
CA GLY A 44 -10.93 21.57 7.11
C GLY A 44 -11.00 21.45 8.63
N TRP A 45 -10.46 20.37 9.17
CA TRP A 45 -10.30 20.17 10.60
C TRP A 45 -9.10 20.95 11.13
N PRO A 46 -9.19 21.61 12.29
CA PRO A 46 -8.00 22.03 13.02
C PRO A 46 -7.07 20.83 13.23
N ARG A 47 -5.76 21.02 13.00
CA ARG A 47 -4.78 19.93 13.05
C ARG A 47 -4.80 19.17 14.38
N ALA A 48 -4.98 19.90 15.50
CA ALA A 48 -5.01 19.32 16.84
C ALA A 48 -6.18 18.34 17.04
N ASP A 49 -7.31 18.57 16.35
CA ASP A 49 -8.51 17.74 16.46
C ASP A 49 -8.51 16.58 15.45
N ALA A 50 -7.84 16.77 14.31
CA ALA A 50 -7.84 15.79 13.22
C ALA A 50 -6.86 14.63 13.39
N ILE A 51 -5.74 14.87 14.08
CA ILE A 51 -4.61 13.94 14.16
C ILE A 51 -4.58 13.37 15.58
N PRO A 52 -5.04 12.12 15.80
CA PRO A 52 -4.95 11.51 17.12
C PRO A 52 -3.49 11.31 17.53
N GLU A 53 -3.22 11.24 18.84
CA GLU A 53 -1.86 11.01 19.36
C GLU A 53 -1.21 9.72 18.83
N THR A 54 -2.03 8.74 18.44
CA THR A 54 -1.56 7.45 17.86
C THR A 54 -1.29 7.51 16.36
N PHE A 55 -1.38 8.69 15.73
CA PHE A 55 -1.13 8.85 14.31
C PHE A 55 0.37 8.74 13.98
N THR A 56 0.69 7.90 13.02
CA THR A 56 2.06 7.65 12.55
C THR A 56 2.30 8.44 11.27
N GLY A 57 3.35 9.26 11.23
CA GLY A 57 3.69 10.08 10.05
C GLY A 57 3.42 11.58 10.20
N ILE A 58 3.21 12.06 11.43
CA ILE A 58 3.09 13.50 11.72
C ILE A 58 4.37 14.28 11.41
N ASP A 59 5.51 13.61 11.31
CA ASP A 59 6.83 14.17 10.99
C ASP A 59 7.05 14.38 9.48
N ARG A 60 6.19 13.82 8.62
CA ARG A 60 6.35 13.86 7.15
C ARG A 60 5.14 14.44 6.39
N PRO A 61 4.56 15.56 6.84
CA PRO A 61 3.44 16.18 6.13
C PRO A 61 3.87 16.63 4.73
N ARG A 62 2.94 16.57 3.77
CA ARG A 62 3.18 17.14 2.43
C ARG A 62 3.05 18.66 2.41
N TYR A 63 2.40 19.26 3.40
CA TYR A 63 2.24 20.71 3.49
C TYR A 63 2.38 21.20 4.94
N PRO A 64 3.63 21.19 5.48
CA PRO A 64 3.90 21.42 6.92
C PRO A 64 3.42 22.77 7.46
N VAL A 65 3.25 23.76 6.59
CA VAL A 65 2.84 25.12 6.99
C VAL A 65 1.34 25.24 7.29
N SER A 66 0.52 24.25 6.92
CA SER A 66 -0.91 24.30 7.21
C SER A 66 -1.24 23.87 8.63
N SER A 67 -2.17 24.59 9.25
CA SER A 67 -2.80 24.26 10.53
C SER A 67 -4.04 23.36 10.38
N THR A 68 -4.34 22.89 9.18
CA THR A 68 -5.64 22.30 8.84
C THR A 68 -5.49 20.95 8.15
N VAL A 69 -6.36 19.98 8.43
CA VAL A 69 -6.41 18.67 7.78
C VAL A 69 -7.72 18.54 6.99
N CYS A 70 -7.66 18.04 5.74
CA CYS A 70 -8.88 17.84 4.96
C CYS A 70 -9.73 16.71 5.54
N GLN A 71 -11.03 16.74 5.29
CA GLN A 71 -11.99 15.75 5.79
C GLN A 71 -11.57 14.31 5.48
N ALA A 72 -11.11 14.03 4.25
CA ALA A 72 -10.68 12.68 3.88
C ALA A 72 -9.51 12.16 4.73
N CYS A 73 -8.51 13.00 5.01
CA CYS A 73 -7.39 12.60 5.87
C CYS A 73 -7.81 12.46 7.34
N ALA A 74 -8.70 13.34 7.83
CA ALA A 74 -9.24 13.22 9.18
C ALA A 74 -10.06 11.94 9.31
N ALA A 75 -10.98 11.68 8.38
CA ALA A 75 -11.84 10.53 8.38
C ALA A 75 -11.03 9.22 8.35
N LEU A 76 -10.09 9.07 7.42
CA LEU A 76 -9.25 7.88 7.31
C LEU A 76 -8.25 7.70 8.47
N ALA A 77 -8.13 8.66 9.38
CA ALA A 77 -7.35 8.53 10.61
C ALA A 77 -8.17 8.00 11.80
N HIS A 78 -9.51 8.00 11.70
CA HIS A 78 -10.40 7.64 12.80
C HIS A 78 -10.98 6.23 12.66
N LYS A 79 -11.18 5.56 13.80
CA LYS A 79 -11.80 4.22 13.84
C LYS A 79 -13.28 4.23 13.49
N ALA A 80 -14.02 5.25 13.94
CA ALA A 80 -15.47 5.35 13.72
C ALA A 80 -15.82 5.28 12.22
N THR A 81 -15.06 5.96 11.37
CA THR A 81 -15.29 5.94 9.92
C THR A 81 -14.99 4.59 9.27
N TRP A 82 -14.11 3.78 9.86
CA TRP A 82 -13.90 2.40 9.43
C TRP A 82 -15.10 1.53 9.81
N GLU A 83 -15.65 1.73 11.00
CA GLU A 83 -16.83 1.00 11.48
C GLU A 83 -18.04 1.29 10.59
N ASP A 84 -18.30 2.57 10.29
CA ASP A 84 -19.35 2.98 9.35
C ASP A 84 -19.14 2.36 7.96
N TYR A 85 -17.89 2.34 7.48
CA TYR A 85 -17.56 1.74 6.19
C TYR A 85 -17.82 0.23 6.17
N VAL A 86 -17.43 -0.51 7.21
CA VAL A 86 -17.68 -1.96 7.30
C VAL A 86 -19.17 -2.26 7.36
N GLU A 87 -19.94 -1.49 8.13
CA GLU A 87 -21.40 -1.65 8.22
C GLU A 87 -22.07 -1.44 6.85
N ALA A 88 -21.62 -0.47 6.07
CA ALA A 88 -22.12 -0.21 4.73
C ALA A 88 -21.71 -1.27 3.69
N HIS A 89 -20.70 -2.10 3.98
CA HIS A 89 -20.11 -3.05 3.02
C HIS A 89 -19.98 -4.48 3.60
N PRO A 90 -21.09 -5.12 4.04
CA PRO A 90 -21.04 -6.44 4.68
C PRO A 90 -20.45 -7.52 3.77
N ALA A 91 -20.63 -7.39 2.45
CA ALA A 91 -20.08 -8.32 1.46
C ALA A 91 -18.54 -8.34 1.40
N ALA A 92 -17.87 -7.29 1.89
CA ALA A 92 -16.41 -7.22 1.91
C ALA A 92 -15.77 -8.09 3.02
N GLY A 93 -16.56 -8.62 3.96
CA GLY A 93 -16.07 -9.51 5.02
C GLY A 93 -15.06 -8.85 5.97
N LEU A 94 -15.09 -7.52 6.06
CA LEU A 94 -14.18 -6.73 6.88
C LEU A 94 -14.57 -6.82 8.36
N LYS A 95 -13.57 -6.71 9.24
CA LYS A 95 -13.78 -6.83 10.68
C LYS A 95 -13.70 -5.46 11.34
N THR A 96 -14.46 -5.30 12.43
CA THR A 96 -14.35 -4.17 13.36
C THR A 96 -13.83 -4.71 14.69
N GLY A 97 -12.72 -4.17 15.16
CA GLY A 97 -12.07 -4.59 16.40
C GLY A 97 -11.20 -3.48 16.95
N HIS A 98 -10.83 -3.53 18.24
CA HIS A 98 -10.05 -2.46 18.88
C HIS A 98 -8.75 -2.12 18.14
N ALA A 99 -8.11 -3.12 17.53
CA ALA A 99 -6.89 -2.98 16.76
C ALA A 99 -7.11 -2.94 15.24
N VAL A 100 -8.33 -2.60 14.76
CA VAL A 100 -8.67 -2.66 13.34
C VAL A 100 -9.28 -1.33 12.89
N SER A 101 -8.67 -0.73 11.87
CA SER A 101 -9.05 0.55 11.25
C SER A 101 -8.33 0.70 9.91
N TRP A 102 -8.55 1.83 9.23
CA TRP A 102 -7.85 2.24 8.01
C TRP A 102 -6.31 2.18 8.05
N ARG A 103 -5.68 2.10 9.22
CA ARG A 103 -4.21 1.97 9.34
C ARG A 103 -3.69 0.54 9.30
N PHE A 104 -4.55 -0.45 9.56
CA PHE A 104 -4.14 -1.84 9.72
C PHE A 104 -4.25 -2.66 8.44
N TYR A 105 -4.84 -2.10 7.39
CA TYR A 105 -5.05 -2.80 6.13
C TYR A 105 -4.19 -2.24 5.00
N SER A 106 -3.98 -3.13 4.03
CA SER A 106 -3.66 -2.69 2.69
C SER A 106 -4.94 -2.19 2.01
N HIS A 107 -4.83 -1.20 1.13
CA HIS A 107 -5.97 -0.62 0.41
C HIS A 107 -5.68 -0.57 -1.09
N ALA A 108 -6.64 -0.98 -1.88
CA ALA A 108 -6.69 -0.74 -3.31
C ALA A 108 -8.04 -0.11 -3.66
N ALA A 109 -8.04 0.97 -4.42
CA ALA A 109 -9.26 1.69 -4.79
C ALA A 109 -9.19 2.18 -6.24
N TRP A 110 -10.26 2.00 -7.01
CA TRP A 110 -10.42 2.47 -8.39
C TRP A 110 -11.90 2.57 -8.76
N GLY A 111 -12.29 3.49 -9.63
CA GLY A 111 -13.70 3.65 -10.03
C GLY A 111 -14.63 3.82 -8.82
N ASN A 112 -15.56 2.87 -8.60
CA ASN A 112 -16.41 2.79 -7.41
C ASN A 112 -16.12 1.52 -6.57
N HIS A 113 -14.89 1.00 -6.66
CA HIS A 113 -14.46 -0.22 -5.99
C HIS A 113 -13.35 0.07 -5.00
N HIS A 114 -13.52 -0.42 -3.78
CA HIS A 114 -12.48 -0.47 -2.77
C HIS A 114 -12.35 -1.91 -2.26
N GLU A 115 -11.11 -2.35 -2.06
CA GLU A 115 -10.83 -3.61 -1.39
C GLU A 115 -9.61 -3.52 -0.48
N CYS A 116 -9.49 -4.51 0.41
CA CYS A 116 -8.31 -4.76 1.21
C CYS A 116 -7.62 -6.04 0.71
N PRO A 117 -6.67 -5.94 -0.26
CA PRO A 117 -6.17 -7.11 -0.96
C PRO A 117 -5.43 -8.10 -0.06
N SER A 118 -5.64 -9.39 -0.30
CA SER A 118 -4.76 -10.46 0.20
C SER A 118 -3.40 -10.42 -0.50
N ARG A 119 -2.43 -11.22 -0.04
CA ARG A 119 -1.12 -11.33 -0.70
C ARG A 119 -1.24 -11.79 -2.15
N ASP A 120 -2.08 -12.79 -2.41
CA ASP A 120 -2.29 -13.30 -3.76
C ASP A 120 -3.00 -12.28 -4.63
N ARG A 121 -3.98 -11.55 -4.08
CA ARG A 121 -4.68 -10.49 -4.79
C ARG A 121 -3.74 -9.33 -5.16
N TRP A 122 -2.80 -8.99 -4.28
CA TRP A 122 -1.80 -7.96 -4.57
C TRP A 122 -0.95 -8.30 -5.79
N ARG A 123 -0.55 -9.57 -5.96
CA ARG A 123 0.19 -9.96 -7.16
C ARG A 123 -0.62 -9.65 -8.42
N ASP A 124 -1.88 -10.06 -8.45
CA ASP A 124 -2.73 -9.88 -9.62
C ASP A 124 -2.91 -8.38 -9.92
N LEU A 125 -3.18 -7.56 -8.89
CA LEU A 125 -3.30 -6.11 -9.02
C LEU A 125 -2.03 -5.39 -9.52
N LEU A 126 -0.84 -5.95 -9.24
CA LEU A 126 0.43 -5.38 -9.67
C LEU A 126 0.79 -5.77 -11.11
N LEU A 127 0.39 -6.96 -11.54
CA LEU A 127 0.63 -7.44 -12.90
C LEU A 127 -0.45 -6.97 -13.88
N ASP A 128 -1.67 -6.76 -13.40
CA ASP A 128 -2.81 -6.28 -14.17
C ASP A 128 -3.60 -5.22 -13.35
N PRO A 129 -3.07 -3.98 -13.24
CA PRO A 129 -3.75 -2.92 -12.51
C PRO A 129 -5.05 -2.50 -13.22
N PRO A 130 -6.02 -1.89 -12.51
CA PRO A 130 -7.24 -1.37 -13.11
C PRO A 130 -6.95 -0.16 -14.02
N GLU A 131 -7.97 0.26 -14.78
CA GLU A 131 -7.90 1.53 -15.51
C GLU A 131 -7.73 2.71 -14.54
N PRO A 132 -6.86 3.69 -14.84
CA PRO A 132 -6.71 4.89 -14.04
C PRO A 132 -8.02 5.69 -13.98
N PRO A 133 -8.26 6.44 -12.89
CA PRO A 133 -7.39 6.59 -11.71
C PRO A 133 -7.55 5.45 -10.69
N PHE A 134 -6.43 5.08 -10.05
CA PHE A 134 -6.44 4.13 -8.92
C PHE A 134 -5.45 4.51 -7.82
N VAL A 135 -5.60 3.93 -6.63
CA VAL A 135 -4.72 4.15 -5.47
C VAL A 135 -4.35 2.82 -4.87
N TYR A 136 -3.05 2.61 -4.65
CA TYR A 136 -2.53 1.42 -3.97
C TYR A 136 -1.70 1.76 -2.73
N VAL A 137 -2.01 1.05 -1.66
CA VAL A 137 -1.34 1.13 -0.37
C VAL A 137 -1.17 -0.28 0.19
N MET A 138 0.06 -0.70 0.42
CA MET A 138 0.42 -2.00 0.97
C MET A 138 0.96 -1.84 2.39
N ALA A 139 0.20 -2.36 3.35
CA ALA A 139 0.63 -2.53 4.72
C ALA A 139 1.32 -3.89 4.90
N ILE A 140 2.56 -3.87 5.36
CA ILE A 140 3.37 -5.04 5.73
C ILE A 140 3.30 -5.27 7.24
N SER A 141 3.48 -4.21 8.04
CA SER A 141 3.47 -4.24 9.51
C SER A 141 2.06 -4.05 10.10
N ALA A 142 1.17 -3.41 9.34
CA ALA A 142 -0.13 -2.93 9.80
C ALA A 142 -0.05 -1.90 10.95
N GLN A 143 1.09 -1.27 11.20
CA GLN A 143 1.27 -0.36 12.33
C GLN A 143 1.16 1.12 11.95
N LYS A 144 0.93 1.44 10.67
CA LYS A 144 1.10 2.79 10.14
C LYS A 144 -0.11 3.27 9.34
N HIS A 145 -0.44 4.55 9.49
CA HIS A 145 -1.40 5.24 8.63
C HIS A 145 -0.71 5.58 7.32
N LEU A 146 -1.16 4.98 6.22
CA LEU A 146 -0.47 5.08 4.93
C LEU A 146 -1.28 5.84 3.87
N LEU A 147 -2.62 5.84 3.96
CA LEU A 147 -3.51 6.44 2.96
C LEU A 147 -3.27 7.94 2.71
N TRP A 148 -2.83 8.69 3.72
CA TRP A 148 -2.55 10.12 3.58
C TRP A 148 -1.36 10.41 2.67
N SER A 149 -0.38 9.49 2.62
CA SER A 149 0.82 9.62 1.79
C SER A 149 0.64 8.96 0.43
N ALA A 150 -0.50 8.31 0.18
CA ALA A 150 -0.81 7.69 -1.10
C ALA A 150 -0.93 8.70 -2.24
N ARG A 151 -0.57 8.25 -3.43
CA ARG A 151 -0.69 9.00 -4.69
C ARG A 151 -1.67 8.28 -5.60
N VAL A 152 -2.41 9.06 -6.37
CA VAL A 152 -3.24 8.52 -7.44
C VAL A 152 -2.35 8.12 -8.61
N ALA A 153 -2.56 6.90 -9.10
CA ALA A 153 -1.97 6.40 -10.31
C ALA A 153 -2.77 6.90 -11.52
N GLU A 154 -2.05 7.42 -12.51
CA GLU A 154 -2.61 7.94 -13.77
C GLU A 154 -2.23 7.05 -14.96
N SER A 155 -1.54 5.94 -14.71
CA SER A 155 -1.07 5.00 -15.74
C SER A 155 -1.07 3.56 -15.22
N ARG A 156 -1.24 2.60 -16.15
CA ARG A 156 -1.15 1.15 -15.92
C ARG A 156 0.26 0.59 -16.09
N THR A 157 1.15 1.35 -16.74
CA THR A 157 2.51 0.89 -17.06
C THR A 157 3.50 1.28 -15.97
N GLU A 158 3.32 2.46 -15.39
CA GLU A 158 4.12 3.01 -14.30
C GLU A 158 3.21 3.70 -13.30
N TYR A 159 3.23 3.26 -12.05
CA TYR A 159 2.32 3.79 -11.03
C TYR A 159 2.89 3.77 -9.61
N PRO A 160 2.45 4.68 -8.74
CA PRO A 160 2.86 4.71 -7.35
C PRO A 160 2.16 3.61 -6.53
N LEU A 161 2.96 2.89 -5.74
CA LEU A 161 2.51 2.02 -4.65
C LEU A 161 3.13 2.53 -3.35
N VAL A 162 2.31 2.88 -2.36
CA VAL A 162 2.84 3.12 -1.01
C VAL A 162 3.06 1.78 -0.32
N VAL A 163 4.28 1.53 0.14
CA VAL A 163 4.67 0.33 0.90
C VAL A 163 5.25 0.79 2.22
N GLU A 164 4.50 0.58 3.31
CA GLU A 164 4.80 1.26 4.58
C GLU A 164 4.97 2.78 4.34
N GLU A 165 6.09 3.38 4.73
CA GLU A 165 6.33 4.82 4.58
C GLU A 165 7.04 5.21 3.26
N ALA A 166 7.33 4.24 2.40
CA ALA A 166 8.00 4.47 1.13
C ALA A 166 7.01 4.49 -0.03
N THR A 167 7.22 5.39 -0.99
CA THR A 167 6.53 5.32 -2.29
C THR A 167 7.43 4.58 -3.26
N VAL A 168 6.99 3.41 -3.70
CA VAL A 168 7.65 2.62 -4.74
C VAL A 168 6.99 2.94 -6.07
N ILE A 169 7.78 3.32 -7.07
CA ILE A 169 7.29 3.47 -8.44
C ILE A 169 7.35 2.11 -9.11
N VAL A 170 6.18 1.50 -9.29
CA VAL A 170 6.07 0.18 -9.90
C VAL A 170 6.01 0.36 -11.41
N ARG A 171 7.02 -0.15 -12.10
CA ARG A 171 6.99 -0.35 -13.55
C ARG A 171 6.51 -1.77 -13.82
N ARG A 172 5.37 -1.94 -14.48
CA ARG A 172 4.69 -3.23 -14.62
C ARG A 172 5.59 -4.32 -15.22
N GLU A 173 6.34 -3.99 -16.26
CA GLU A 173 7.28 -4.93 -16.91
C GLU A 173 8.41 -5.33 -15.97
N ALA A 174 9.01 -4.36 -15.26
CA ALA A 174 10.04 -4.63 -14.27
C ALA A 174 9.51 -5.51 -13.13
N MET A 175 8.34 -5.21 -12.60
CA MET A 175 7.70 -6.02 -11.55
C MET A 175 7.43 -7.45 -12.03
N THR A 176 7.01 -7.62 -13.28
CA THR A 176 6.77 -8.93 -13.89
C THR A 176 8.06 -9.73 -13.98
N ALA A 177 9.11 -9.14 -14.55
CA ALA A 177 10.41 -9.80 -14.68
C ALA A 177 11.05 -10.12 -13.32
N ALA A 178 10.92 -9.21 -12.35
CA ALA A 178 11.45 -9.39 -11.02
C ALA A 178 10.71 -10.51 -10.26
N LEU A 179 9.38 -10.62 -10.41
CA LEU A 179 8.63 -11.74 -9.85
C LEU A 179 9.03 -13.08 -10.47
N VAL A 180 9.22 -13.14 -11.79
CA VAL A 180 9.69 -14.37 -12.46
C VAL A 180 11.03 -14.82 -11.89
N ALA A 181 12.00 -13.92 -11.74
CA ALA A 181 13.30 -14.23 -11.15
C ALA A 181 13.17 -14.68 -9.67
N PHE A 182 12.35 -13.99 -8.89
CA PHE A 182 12.14 -14.29 -7.47
C PHE A 182 11.52 -15.68 -7.28
N GLU A 183 10.50 -16.00 -8.08
CA GLU A 183 9.75 -17.25 -7.98
C GLU A 183 10.52 -18.45 -8.53
N ALA A 184 11.44 -18.26 -9.47
CA ALA A 184 12.37 -19.30 -9.91
C ALA A 184 13.19 -19.83 -8.71
N LEU A 185 13.73 -18.94 -7.89
CA LEU A 185 14.48 -19.35 -6.69
C LEU A 185 13.57 -19.97 -5.61
N LEU A 186 12.33 -19.50 -5.44
CA LEU A 186 11.37 -20.15 -4.55
C LEU A 186 11.02 -21.56 -5.00
N THR A 187 10.93 -21.78 -6.31
CA THR A 187 10.68 -23.10 -6.92
C THR A 187 11.83 -24.07 -6.68
N LEU A 188 13.07 -23.56 -6.63
CA LEU A 188 14.26 -24.30 -6.23
C LEU A 188 14.31 -24.62 -4.71
N GLY A 189 13.31 -24.18 -3.94
CA GLY A 189 13.19 -24.49 -2.52
C GLY A 189 13.88 -23.48 -1.59
N HIS A 190 14.34 -22.34 -2.12
CA HIS A 190 14.86 -21.26 -1.29
C HIS A 190 13.72 -20.54 -0.56
N THR A 191 14.02 -19.98 0.62
CA THR A 191 13.04 -19.16 1.34
C THR A 191 13.00 -17.75 0.76
N ARG A 192 11.92 -17.02 1.03
CA ARG A 192 11.82 -15.61 0.59
C ARG A 192 12.94 -14.74 1.15
N ASP A 193 13.39 -15.02 2.38
CA ASP A 193 14.48 -14.27 3.03
C ASP A 193 15.85 -14.63 2.44
N ASP A 194 16.05 -15.90 2.06
CA ASP A 194 17.24 -16.30 1.30
C ASP A 194 17.29 -15.52 -0.02
N VAL A 195 16.18 -15.49 -0.78
CA VAL A 195 16.07 -14.79 -2.07
C VAL A 195 16.25 -13.29 -1.91
N LEU A 196 15.64 -12.66 -0.89
CA LEU A 196 15.76 -11.23 -0.66
C LEU A 196 17.18 -10.82 -0.25
N SER A 197 17.86 -11.65 0.55
CA SER A 197 19.21 -11.34 1.05
C SER A 197 20.35 -11.83 0.17
N GLY A 198 20.09 -12.75 -0.77
CA GLY A 198 21.13 -13.45 -1.54
C GLY A 198 21.98 -14.41 -0.71
N ARG A 199 21.58 -14.72 0.54
CA ARG A 199 22.31 -15.61 1.43
C ARG A 199 21.59 -16.95 1.50
N TYR A 200 22.12 -17.93 0.76
CA TYR A 200 21.54 -19.25 0.65
C TYR A 200 22.25 -20.26 1.58
N ALA A 201 21.47 -21.13 2.22
CA ALA A 201 22.05 -22.26 2.94
C ALA A 201 22.63 -23.26 1.93
N SER A 202 23.89 -23.68 2.12
CA SER A 202 24.60 -24.54 1.16
C SER A 202 23.85 -25.83 0.83
N HIS A 203 23.15 -26.43 1.80
CA HIS A 203 22.35 -27.63 1.56
C HIS A 203 21.16 -27.40 0.61
N ARG A 204 20.55 -26.19 0.61
CA ARG A 204 19.46 -25.84 -0.32
C ARG A 204 19.97 -25.62 -1.73
N ALA A 205 21.11 -24.94 -1.87
CA ALA A 205 21.76 -24.75 -3.17
C ALA A 205 22.18 -26.08 -3.81
N LEU A 206 22.73 -27.01 -3.02
CA LEU A 206 23.06 -28.35 -3.51
C LEU A 206 21.82 -29.15 -3.91
N ARG A 207 20.75 -29.11 -3.10
CA ARG A 207 19.48 -29.78 -3.40
C ARG A 207 18.81 -29.26 -4.66
N ALA A 208 18.90 -27.95 -4.91
CA ALA A 208 18.39 -27.30 -6.12
C ALA A 208 19.16 -27.70 -7.39
N GLY A 209 20.37 -28.23 -7.24
CA GLY A 209 21.33 -28.39 -8.32
C GLY A 209 22.10 -27.09 -8.57
N LEU A 210 23.43 -27.15 -8.48
CA LEU A 210 24.30 -25.96 -8.49
C LEU A 210 24.08 -25.10 -9.74
N ARG A 211 24.01 -25.72 -10.92
CA ARG A 211 23.78 -25.00 -12.19
C ARG A 211 22.45 -24.25 -12.23
N ALA A 212 21.36 -24.91 -11.83
CA ALA A 212 20.03 -24.27 -11.82
C ALA A 212 19.97 -23.13 -10.79
N HIS A 213 20.64 -23.30 -9.66
CA HIS A 213 20.79 -22.25 -8.67
C HIS A 213 21.56 -21.03 -9.22
N GLU A 214 22.71 -21.26 -9.85
CA GLU A 214 23.55 -20.19 -10.43
C GLU A 214 22.81 -19.41 -11.53
N GLU A 215 22.11 -20.10 -12.43
CA GLU A 215 21.30 -19.47 -13.49
C GLU A 215 20.17 -18.59 -12.89
N ALA A 216 19.43 -19.11 -11.90
CA ALA A 216 18.36 -18.36 -11.25
C ALA A 216 18.90 -17.17 -10.42
N GLU A 217 20.03 -17.37 -9.74
CA GLU A 217 20.70 -16.32 -8.96
C GLU A 217 21.25 -15.20 -9.85
N GLN A 218 21.80 -15.54 -11.03
CA GLN A 218 22.25 -14.57 -12.01
C GLN A 218 21.10 -13.67 -12.51
N ALA A 219 19.91 -14.24 -12.69
CA ALA A 219 18.72 -13.47 -13.05
C ALA A 219 18.18 -12.61 -11.89
N MET A 220 18.34 -13.06 -10.65
CA MET A 220 17.82 -12.39 -9.45
C MET A 220 18.71 -11.24 -8.97
N ARG A 221 20.04 -11.39 -9.08
CA ARG A 221 21.03 -10.46 -8.51
C ARG A 221 20.83 -8.99 -8.94
N PRO A 222 20.59 -8.66 -10.23
CA PRO A 222 20.40 -7.26 -10.63
C PRO A 222 19.24 -6.59 -9.91
N TRP A 223 18.16 -7.33 -9.64
CA TRP A 223 16.99 -6.79 -8.95
C TRP A 223 17.28 -6.48 -7.47
N ARG A 224 18.06 -7.33 -6.79
CA ARG A 224 18.49 -7.05 -5.41
C ARG A 224 19.41 -5.83 -5.33
N ASP A 225 20.32 -5.71 -6.28
CA ASP A 225 21.35 -4.66 -6.25
C ASP A 225 20.78 -3.30 -6.68
N MET A 226 19.90 -3.28 -7.69
CA MET A 226 19.44 -2.03 -8.33
C MET A 226 18.02 -1.60 -7.93
N GLU A 227 17.16 -2.54 -7.51
CA GLU A 227 15.73 -2.29 -7.28
C GLU A 227 15.26 -2.80 -5.89
N PRO A 228 15.95 -2.43 -4.79
CA PRO A 228 15.68 -2.99 -3.46
C PRO A 228 14.25 -2.73 -2.97
N ASP A 229 13.64 -1.60 -3.36
CA ASP A 229 12.25 -1.30 -3.01
C ASP A 229 11.25 -2.18 -3.76
N LEU A 230 11.51 -2.48 -5.03
CA LEU A 230 10.72 -3.45 -5.79
C LEU A 230 10.85 -4.85 -5.18
N MET A 231 12.03 -5.18 -4.64
CA MET A 231 12.28 -6.45 -3.95
C MET A 231 11.51 -6.64 -2.67
N ARG A 232 11.26 -5.56 -1.93
CA ARG A 232 10.35 -5.59 -0.77
C ARG A 232 8.92 -5.94 -1.18
N VAL A 233 8.47 -5.43 -2.33
CA VAL A 233 7.16 -5.78 -2.90
C VAL A 233 7.15 -7.23 -3.37
N ALA A 234 8.16 -7.65 -4.13
CA ALA A 234 8.28 -9.02 -4.64
C ALA A 234 8.31 -10.06 -3.51
N HIS A 235 9.09 -9.82 -2.45
CA HIS A 235 9.10 -10.67 -1.24
C HIS A 235 7.70 -10.88 -0.67
N ARG A 236 6.89 -9.82 -0.62
CA ARG A 236 5.53 -9.89 -0.10
C ARG A 236 4.59 -10.69 -1.00
N VAL A 237 4.68 -10.54 -2.32
CA VAL A 237 3.65 -11.02 -3.26
C VAL A 237 4.06 -12.23 -4.11
N ALA A 238 5.33 -12.61 -4.11
CA ALA A 238 5.82 -13.78 -4.85
C ALA A 238 5.20 -15.09 -4.33
N ARG A 239 4.86 -15.96 -5.27
CA ARG A 239 4.30 -17.29 -5.08
C ARG A 239 5.42 -18.33 -5.14
N GLY A 240 5.46 -19.20 -4.13
CA GLY A 240 6.28 -20.39 -4.17
C GLY A 240 5.45 -21.60 -4.62
N PRO A 241 6.08 -22.78 -4.77
CA PRO A 241 5.34 -24.02 -5.00
C PRO A 241 4.31 -24.21 -3.88
N LYS A 242 3.08 -24.61 -4.25
CA LYS A 242 2.08 -25.02 -3.27
C LYS A 242 2.66 -26.21 -2.50
N ARG A 243 2.68 -26.14 -1.17
CA ARG A 243 2.98 -27.33 -0.37
C ARG A 243 1.82 -28.30 -0.64
N GLU A 244 2.13 -29.47 -1.20
CA GLU A 244 1.16 -30.57 -1.20
C GLU A 244 0.78 -30.83 0.26
N GLU A 245 -0.52 -30.78 0.55
CA GLU A 245 -1.04 -31.24 1.82
C GLU A 245 -0.73 -32.73 1.89
N THR A 246 0.25 -33.11 2.71
CA THR A 246 0.46 -34.51 3.04
C THR A 246 -0.85 -35.04 3.64
N PRO A 247 -1.43 -36.13 3.11
CA PRO A 247 -2.65 -36.71 3.65
C PRO A 247 -2.56 -37.04 5.14
#